data_AF-A0A959JLV3-F1
#
_entry.id   AF-A0A959JLV3-F1
#
_cell.length_a   1.000
_cell.length_b   1.000
_cell.length_c   1.000
_cell.angle_alpha   90.00
_cell.angle_beta   90.00
_cell.angle_gamma   90.00
#
_symmetry.space_group_name_H-M   'P 1'
#
loop_
_entity.id
_entity.type
_entity.pdbx_description
1 polymer ?
#
loop_
_entity_poly.entity_id
_entity_poly.type
_entity_poly.pdbx_seq_one_letter_code
_entity_poly.pdbx_strand_id
1 'polypeptide(L)'
;MKKILKPFRSKFYPFFFLAFVIWVNFINGQNCIPSTIVFTTQAEVDAFPNNYPNCTIIDGNVGITGTNITNLIGLRQITEIMGSVSFYNASGLQNLEGMESITSIGGSLSIEGCSGITSLSGLDALTNIGQNFKIWDANSLTNISSLSNLNSIGQDFTLGNTMLQNVDGLQNISSIGGSIQFVANPTLDFSNFTTGLTTINGDLNLKGNIINLEPLNSLTSISGQFDISSNDALVSLATFNNLTSISGTLAIHHNIVTEITGFQNLSNVGSISLHSNPFLTSINGFDHPLTISELVSIQSNPFLSLCAIQPICEKLWMNGIVSIFDNGANCESNAAVLNQCGNGPDADNDGVNDFNDNCINVPNPDQNDSDYNGIGDLCQDTDNDGTIDILDNCPNTPNPDQKDDDEDGIGNVCDLCLDISNTDPYQNSDNDNDGLGMICDNCPDVSNPDQADTDGDGIGDACDLCPNTPNSEPYQNTDYDDDGLGMICDNCPDVNNPDQVDTDGDGIGDACDLCPNTPNSDPYQNTDYDN
;
A
#
# COMPACT_ATOMS: atom_id res chain seq x y z
N MET A 1 -46.71 -46.43 -42.32
CA MET A 1 -48.07 -45.93 -42.66
C MET A 1 -48.06 -44.42 -42.46
N LYS A 2 -48.64 -43.52 -43.26
CA LYS A 2 -49.33 -43.55 -44.58
C LYS A 2 -48.55 -42.54 -45.50
N LYS A 3 -48.51 -42.57 -46.84
CA LYS A 3 -49.55 -42.28 -47.86
C LYS A 3 -50.35 -40.98 -47.53
N ILE A 4 -50.32 -39.87 -48.30
CA ILE A 4 -50.56 -39.76 -49.77
C ILE A 4 -50.14 -38.37 -50.36
N LEU A 5 -49.56 -38.41 -51.58
CA LEU A 5 -49.53 -37.50 -52.77
C LEU A 5 -49.76 -35.95 -52.73
N LYS A 6 -48.97 -35.25 -53.58
CA LYS A 6 -49.21 -33.93 -54.26
C LYS A 6 -50.22 -34.09 -55.45
N PRO A 7 -50.40 -33.17 -56.45
CA PRO A 7 -50.22 -31.70 -56.57
C PRO A 7 -51.46 -30.96 -57.20
N PHE A 8 -51.45 -29.62 -57.43
CA PHE A 8 -51.60 -28.94 -58.76
C PHE A 8 -51.81 -27.39 -58.69
N ARG A 9 -51.69 -26.71 -59.85
CA ARG A 9 -51.74 -25.24 -60.08
C ARG A 9 -53.14 -24.71 -60.46
N SER A 10 -53.36 -23.39 -60.31
CA SER A 10 -54.01 -22.54 -61.34
C SER A 10 -53.60 -21.04 -61.23
N LYS A 11 -54.04 -20.19 -62.18
CA LYS A 11 -53.76 -18.73 -62.32
C LYS A 11 -55.06 -17.95 -62.62
N PHE A 12 -55.01 -16.61 -62.48
CA PHE A 12 -55.90 -15.58 -63.09
C PHE A 12 -57.34 -15.43 -62.50
N TYR A 13 -58.04 -14.28 -62.54
CA TYR A 13 -57.93 -12.98 -63.26
C TYR A 13 -58.41 -11.78 -62.34
N PRO A 14 -58.61 -10.50 -62.76
CA PRO A 14 -58.46 -9.31 -61.90
C PRO A 14 -59.76 -8.52 -61.64
N PHE A 15 -59.73 -7.48 -60.79
CA PHE A 15 -60.69 -6.37 -60.87
C PHE A 15 -60.07 -5.03 -60.47
N PHE A 16 -60.54 -3.96 -61.12
CA PHE A 16 -60.04 -2.60 -61.04
C PHE A 16 -61.05 -1.74 -60.27
N PHE A 17 -60.63 -0.93 -59.29
CA PHE A 17 -61.43 0.18 -58.81
C PHE A 17 -60.55 1.36 -58.38
N LEU A 18 -60.89 2.54 -58.90
CA LEU A 18 -60.20 3.79 -58.65
C LEU A 18 -60.82 4.45 -57.41
N ALA A 19 -60.01 4.85 -56.42
CA ALA A 19 -60.44 5.73 -55.33
C ALA A 19 -59.30 6.68 -54.95
N PHE A 20 -59.67 7.91 -54.61
CA PHE A 20 -58.80 9.09 -54.62
C PHE A 20 -58.48 9.54 -53.19
N VAL A 21 -57.19 9.82 -52.90
CA VAL A 21 -56.68 10.66 -51.80
C VAL A 21 -57.09 10.30 -50.36
N ILE A 22 -56.10 9.95 -49.53
CA ILE A 22 -55.52 10.86 -48.52
C ILE A 22 -54.06 10.41 -48.31
N TRP A 23 -53.10 11.33 -48.50
CA TRP A 23 -51.77 11.18 -47.95
C TRP A 23 -51.87 11.39 -46.43
N VAL A 24 -51.76 10.32 -45.64
CA VAL A 24 -51.36 10.45 -44.23
C VAL A 24 -49.85 10.26 -44.21
N ASN A 25 -49.13 11.37 -44.09
CA ASN A 25 -47.74 11.31 -43.62
C ASN A 25 -47.78 10.67 -42.23
N PHE A 26 -47.31 9.43 -42.09
CA PHE A 26 -46.90 8.91 -40.79
C PHE A 26 -45.64 9.67 -40.37
N ILE A 27 -45.84 10.85 -39.80
CA ILE A 27 -44.83 11.55 -39.00
C ILE A 27 -44.72 10.77 -37.69
N ASN A 28 -44.11 9.58 -37.77
CA ASN A 28 -43.38 9.08 -36.62
C ASN A 28 -42.24 10.07 -36.42
N GLY A 29 -42.18 10.71 -35.25
CA GLY A 29 -40.98 11.43 -34.86
C GLY A 29 -39.83 10.43 -34.90
N GLN A 30 -38.96 10.56 -35.89
CA GLN A 30 -37.74 9.76 -35.95
C GLN A 30 -36.87 10.27 -34.80
N ASN A 31 -36.82 9.50 -33.71
CA ASN A 31 -35.95 9.79 -32.58
C ASN A 31 -34.54 10.07 -33.09
N CYS A 32 -33.81 10.95 -32.41
CA CYS A 32 -32.41 11.17 -32.68
C CYS A 32 -31.60 9.87 -32.65
N ILE A 33 -30.40 9.94 -33.22
CA ILE A 33 -29.54 8.79 -33.43
C ILE A 33 -29.10 8.21 -32.07
N PRO A 34 -29.53 6.99 -31.70
CA PRO A 34 -29.23 6.39 -30.39
C PRO A 34 -27.84 5.71 -30.34
N SER A 35 -27.04 5.87 -31.39
CA SER A 35 -25.78 5.17 -31.63
C SER A 35 -24.78 6.10 -32.32
N THR A 36 -23.53 5.66 -32.45
CA THR A 36 -22.51 6.40 -33.19
C THR A 36 -22.95 6.73 -34.63
N ILE A 37 -22.75 7.99 -35.04
CA ILE A 37 -22.76 8.43 -36.44
C ILE A 37 -21.33 8.85 -36.84
N VAL A 38 -20.92 8.52 -38.07
CA VAL A 38 -19.65 8.96 -38.64
C VAL A 38 -19.91 9.59 -40.01
N PHE A 39 -19.49 10.84 -40.18
CA PHE A 39 -19.51 11.56 -41.44
C PHE A 39 -18.18 11.39 -42.17
N THR A 40 -18.23 11.01 -43.44
CA THR A 40 -17.06 10.80 -44.31
C THR A 40 -17.06 11.69 -45.56
N THR A 41 -18.21 12.28 -45.89
CA THR A 41 -18.42 13.14 -47.05
C THR A 41 -19.32 14.33 -46.71
N GLN A 42 -19.13 15.47 -47.40
CA GLN A 42 -19.99 16.65 -47.23
C GLN A 42 -21.47 16.35 -47.50
N ALA A 43 -21.78 15.44 -48.44
CA ALA A 43 -23.15 15.07 -48.77
C ALA A 43 -23.90 14.40 -47.61
N GLU A 44 -23.21 13.69 -46.71
CA GLU A 44 -23.81 13.10 -45.51
C GLU A 44 -24.15 14.18 -44.47
N VAL A 45 -23.29 15.19 -44.34
CA VAL A 45 -23.53 16.37 -43.49
C VAL A 45 -24.70 17.20 -44.01
N ASP A 46 -24.69 17.54 -45.31
CA ASP A 46 -25.73 18.35 -45.96
C ASP A 46 -27.11 17.66 -45.95
N ALA A 47 -27.12 16.32 -45.96
CA ALA A 47 -28.35 15.54 -45.87
C ALA A 47 -28.91 15.43 -44.44
N PHE A 48 -28.13 15.74 -43.40
CA PHE A 48 -28.51 15.52 -42.00
C PHE A 48 -29.84 16.21 -41.60
N PRO A 49 -30.10 17.50 -41.92
CA PRO A 49 -31.39 18.14 -41.61
C PRO A 49 -32.58 17.50 -42.31
N ASN A 50 -32.37 16.88 -43.48
CA ASN A 50 -33.46 16.24 -44.24
C ASN A 50 -33.73 14.81 -43.73
N ASN A 51 -32.68 14.12 -43.28
CA ASN A 51 -32.78 12.77 -42.72
C ASN A 51 -33.26 12.77 -41.25
N TYR A 52 -32.99 13.84 -40.50
CA TYR A 52 -33.30 13.97 -39.07
C TYR A 52 -33.87 15.37 -38.72
N PRO A 53 -35.00 15.81 -39.30
CA PRO A 53 -35.46 17.21 -39.30
C PRO A 53 -35.93 17.80 -37.96
N ASN A 54 -36.05 16.98 -36.91
CA ASN A 54 -36.38 17.43 -35.55
C ASN A 54 -35.32 16.97 -34.54
N CYS A 55 -34.13 16.59 -35.01
CA CYS A 55 -33.10 16.07 -34.13
C CYS A 55 -32.24 17.21 -33.57
N THR A 56 -32.21 17.33 -32.24
CA THR A 56 -31.43 18.34 -31.51
C THR A 56 -30.44 17.75 -30.49
N ILE A 57 -30.60 16.49 -30.08
CA ILE A 57 -29.76 15.82 -29.07
C ILE A 57 -29.24 14.51 -29.64
N ILE A 58 -27.93 14.33 -29.79
CA ILE A 58 -27.38 13.04 -30.25
C ILE A 58 -26.95 12.21 -29.03
N ASP A 59 -27.64 11.08 -28.78
CA ASP A 59 -27.32 10.19 -27.65
C ASP A 59 -25.97 9.47 -27.85
N GLY A 60 -25.59 9.21 -29.11
CA GLY A 60 -24.36 8.52 -29.49
C GLY A 60 -23.15 9.43 -29.73
N ASN A 61 -22.07 8.82 -30.21
CA ASN A 61 -20.85 9.54 -30.62
C ASN A 61 -20.99 10.16 -32.01
N VAL A 62 -20.32 11.29 -32.26
CA VAL A 62 -20.22 11.95 -33.57
C VAL A 62 -18.78 11.91 -34.07
N GLY A 63 -18.51 11.13 -35.11
CA GLY A 63 -17.24 11.11 -35.82
C GLY A 63 -17.28 11.94 -37.09
N ILE A 64 -16.23 12.71 -37.37
CA ILE A 64 -16.06 13.49 -38.60
C ILE A 64 -14.66 13.18 -39.13
N THR A 65 -14.57 12.57 -40.32
CA THR A 65 -13.28 12.06 -40.83
C THR A 65 -13.08 12.25 -42.33
N GLY A 66 -11.81 12.45 -42.70
CA GLY A 66 -11.38 12.61 -44.09
C GLY A 66 -11.48 14.05 -44.61
N THR A 67 -10.79 14.29 -45.73
CA THR A 67 -10.52 15.63 -46.26
C THR A 67 -11.64 16.24 -47.10
N ASN A 68 -12.76 15.54 -47.28
CA ASN A 68 -13.84 15.91 -48.21
C ASN A 68 -15.00 16.67 -47.56
N ILE A 69 -14.96 16.87 -46.23
CA ILE A 69 -15.91 17.69 -45.48
C ILE A 69 -15.28 19.07 -45.33
N THR A 70 -15.99 20.12 -45.71
CA THR A 70 -15.52 21.51 -45.76
C THR A 70 -16.29 22.46 -44.85
N ASN A 71 -17.48 22.06 -44.38
CA ASN A 71 -18.26 22.80 -43.39
C ASN A 71 -19.22 21.85 -42.65
N LEU A 72 -19.73 22.26 -41.48
CA LEU A 72 -20.63 21.46 -40.66
C LEU A 72 -22.06 22.03 -40.63
N ILE A 73 -22.44 22.93 -41.55
CA ILE A 73 -23.68 23.73 -41.49
C ILE A 73 -24.94 22.86 -41.41
N GLY A 74 -24.91 21.63 -41.94
CA GLY A 74 -25.99 20.65 -41.78
C GLY A 74 -26.25 20.17 -40.34
N LEU A 75 -25.38 20.49 -39.38
CA LEU A 75 -25.49 20.08 -37.97
C LEU A 75 -26.05 21.17 -37.04
N ARG A 76 -26.34 22.39 -37.54
CA ARG A 76 -26.72 23.58 -36.72
C ARG A 76 -27.91 23.39 -35.77
N GLN A 77 -28.75 22.41 -36.03
CA GLN A 77 -29.90 22.04 -35.19
C GLN A 77 -29.52 21.26 -33.91
N ILE A 78 -28.30 20.72 -33.83
CA ILE A 78 -27.82 19.97 -32.66
C ILE A 78 -27.42 20.95 -31.55
N THR A 79 -28.01 20.78 -30.37
CA THR A 79 -27.75 21.58 -29.15
C THR A 79 -26.96 20.82 -28.10
N GLU A 80 -26.95 19.49 -28.17
CA GLU A 80 -26.34 18.61 -27.17
C GLU A 80 -25.89 17.28 -27.81
N ILE A 81 -24.75 16.76 -27.34
CA ILE A 81 -24.23 15.44 -27.73
C ILE A 81 -23.87 14.70 -26.45
N MET A 82 -24.59 13.63 -26.13
CA MET A 82 -24.35 12.83 -24.92
C MET A 82 -23.08 11.98 -25.03
N GLY A 83 -22.75 11.54 -26.25
CA GLY A 83 -21.51 10.81 -26.54
C GLY A 83 -20.31 11.71 -26.79
N SER A 84 -19.25 11.12 -27.35
CA SER A 84 -18.01 11.81 -27.73
C SER A 84 -18.11 12.45 -29.12
N VAL A 85 -17.43 13.57 -29.33
CA VAL A 85 -17.19 14.18 -30.64
C VAL A 85 -15.74 13.94 -31.05
N SER A 86 -15.49 13.49 -32.27
CA SER A 86 -14.13 13.18 -32.75
C SER A 86 -13.91 13.61 -34.20
N PHE A 87 -12.96 14.52 -34.40
CA PHE A 87 -12.45 14.93 -35.69
C PHE A 87 -11.14 14.19 -35.96
N TYR A 88 -11.07 13.44 -37.07
CA TYR A 88 -9.88 12.65 -37.41
C TYR A 88 -9.48 12.85 -38.88
N ASN A 89 -8.32 13.48 -39.09
CA ASN A 89 -7.81 13.87 -40.42
C ASN A 89 -8.83 14.67 -41.25
N ALA A 90 -9.62 15.53 -40.58
CA ALA A 90 -10.70 16.32 -41.18
C ALA A 90 -10.19 17.61 -41.85
N SER A 91 -9.02 17.59 -42.49
CA SER A 91 -8.29 18.77 -43.00
C SER A 91 -8.95 19.54 -44.16
N GLY A 92 -10.18 19.17 -44.56
CA GLY A 92 -11.02 19.99 -45.42
C GLY A 92 -11.75 21.12 -44.67
N LEU A 93 -11.95 20.97 -43.36
CA LEU A 93 -12.52 21.98 -42.48
C LEU A 93 -11.52 23.09 -42.18
N GLN A 94 -11.97 24.34 -42.21
CA GLN A 94 -11.20 25.51 -41.75
C GLN A 94 -11.64 25.96 -40.35
N ASN A 95 -12.90 25.75 -40.01
CA ASN A 95 -13.49 26.01 -38.71
C ASN A 95 -14.60 24.97 -38.41
N LEU A 96 -15.32 25.16 -37.30
CA LEU A 96 -16.37 24.26 -36.82
C LEU A 96 -17.78 24.88 -36.95
N GLU A 97 -17.95 25.87 -37.84
CA GLU A 97 -19.27 26.46 -38.14
C GLU A 97 -20.25 25.36 -38.60
N GLY A 98 -21.39 25.30 -37.91
CA GLY A 98 -22.26 24.13 -37.88
C GLY A 98 -22.54 23.59 -36.47
N MET A 99 -21.66 23.87 -35.51
CA MET A 99 -21.77 23.41 -34.11
C MET A 99 -22.18 24.51 -33.11
N GLU A 100 -22.54 25.71 -33.58
CA GLU A 100 -22.67 26.95 -32.78
C GLU A 100 -23.69 26.83 -31.62
N SER A 101 -24.63 25.89 -31.73
CA SER A 101 -25.71 25.66 -30.76
C SER A 101 -25.32 24.68 -29.64
N ILE A 102 -24.16 24.01 -29.72
CA ILE A 102 -23.76 22.95 -28.80
C ILE A 102 -23.20 23.55 -27.51
N THR A 103 -23.91 23.32 -26.41
CA THR A 103 -23.52 23.83 -25.08
C THR A 103 -22.77 22.81 -24.23
N SER A 104 -22.96 21.50 -24.47
CA SER A 104 -22.22 20.45 -23.76
C SER A 104 -21.98 19.22 -24.64
N ILE A 105 -20.87 18.54 -24.35
CA ILE A 105 -20.51 17.22 -24.87
C ILE A 105 -20.37 16.29 -23.66
N GLY A 106 -21.23 15.29 -23.53
CA GLY A 106 -21.22 14.34 -22.40
C GLY A 106 -20.05 13.35 -22.43
N GLY A 107 -19.53 13.05 -23.63
CA GLY A 107 -18.33 12.25 -23.82
C GLY A 107 -17.05 13.08 -23.90
N SER A 108 -16.10 12.59 -24.69
CA SER A 108 -14.83 13.28 -24.98
C SER A 108 -14.95 14.17 -26.22
N LEU A 109 -14.18 15.26 -26.28
CA LEU A 109 -13.97 16.04 -27.52
C LEU A 109 -12.53 15.81 -27.99
N SER A 110 -12.35 15.30 -29.21
CA SER A 110 -11.02 15.09 -29.81
C SER A 110 -10.91 15.73 -31.19
N ILE A 111 -9.81 16.44 -31.44
CA ILE A 111 -9.44 17.00 -32.75
C ILE A 111 -8.03 16.53 -33.08
N GLU A 112 -7.89 15.57 -34.01
CA GLU A 112 -6.64 14.85 -34.26
C GLU A 112 -6.27 14.87 -35.75
N GLY A 113 -5.05 15.33 -36.09
CA GLY A 113 -4.53 15.40 -37.46
C GLY A 113 -5.28 16.38 -38.38
N CYS A 114 -6.06 17.30 -37.81
CA CYS A 114 -6.96 18.20 -38.54
C CYS A 114 -6.25 19.47 -39.00
N SER A 115 -5.18 19.30 -39.76
CA SER A 115 -4.25 20.37 -40.21
C SER A 115 -4.88 21.48 -41.07
N GLY A 116 -6.14 21.37 -41.51
CA GLY A 116 -6.85 22.46 -42.17
C GLY A 116 -7.50 23.47 -41.23
N ILE A 117 -7.76 23.08 -39.97
CA ILE A 117 -8.50 23.91 -39.01
C ILE A 117 -7.60 25.05 -38.53
N THR A 118 -8.07 26.29 -38.72
CA THR A 118 -7.39 27.52 -38.31
C THR A 118 -8.10 28.23 -37.14
N SER A 119 -9.35 27.87 -36.86
CA SER A 119 -10.14 28.38 -35.74
C SER A 119 -11.10 27.31 -35.19
N LEU A 120 -11.40 27.38 -33.90
CA LEU A 120 -12.47 26.58 -33.26
C LEU A 120 -13.84 27.28 -33.27
N SER A 121 -13.99 28.38 -34.02
CA SER A 121 -15.28 29.07 -34.21
C SER A 121 -16.35 28.08 -34.63
N GLY A 122 -17.46 28.08 -33.91
CA GLY A 122 -18.43 26.99 -33.87
C GLY A 122 -18.57 26.34 -32.49
N LEU A 123 -17.56 26.43 -31.62
CA LEU A 123 -17.63 25.93 -30.23
C LEU A 123 -17.84 27.04 -29.18
N ASP A 124 -18.18 28.25 -29.62
CA ASP A 124 -18.29 29.46 -28.79
C ASP A 124 -19.35 29.36 -27.67
N ALA A 125 -20.29 28.42 -27.76
CA ALA A 125 -21.30 28.15 -26.74
C ALA A 125 -20.95 26.99 -25.78
N LEU A 126 -19.85 26.27 -26.01
CA LEU A 126 -19.50 25.06 -25.25
C LEU A 126 -19.04 25.40 -23.82
N THR A 127 -19.75 24.87 -22.82
CA THR A 127 -19.48 25.14 -21.40
C THR A 127 -18.86 23.97 -20.65
N ASN A 128 -19.10 22.72 -21.07
CA ASN A 128 -18.65 21.53 -20.35
C ASN A 128 -18.36 20.36 -21.30
N ILE A 129 -17.24 19.67 -21.06
CA ILE A 129 -16.87 18.38 -21.68
C ILE A 129 -16.87 17.31 -20.57
N GLY A 130 -17.68 16.27 -20.70
CA GLY A 130 -17.93 15.28 -19.64
C GLY A 130 -16.82 14.25 -19.44
N GLN A 131 -15.93 14.08 -20.41
CA GLN A 131 -14.75 13.22 -20.33
C GLN A 131 -13.50 13.98 -20.76
N ASN A 132 -12.73 13.45 -21.72
CA ASN A 132 -11.43 13.96 -22.12
C ASN A 132 -11.56 15.07 -23.15
N PHE A 133 -10.64 16.03 -23.12
CA PHE A 133 -10.50 17.03 -24.17
C PHE A 133 -9.10 16.98 -24.79
N LYS A 134 -9.03 16.73 -26.10
CA LYS A 134 -7.77 16.60 -26.84
C LYS A 134 -7.78 17.45 -28.12
N ILE A 135 -6.71 18.22 -28.33
CA ILE A 135 -6.37 18.78 -29.64
C ILE A 135 -4.92 18.42 -29.96
N TRP A 136 -4.72 17.65 -31.03
CA TRP A 136 -3.44 17.11 -31.45
C TRP A 136 -3.21 17.28 -32.96
N ASP A 137 -2.04 17.76 -33.36
CA ASP A 137 -1.62 17.86 -34.77
C ASP A 137 -2.56 18.72 -35.65
N ALA A 138 -3.32 19.64 -35.04
CA ALA A 138 -4.08 20.69 -35.72
C ALA A 138 -3.17 21.88 -36.04
N ASN A 139 -2.06 21.64 -36.75
CA ASN A 139 -0.93 22.57 -36.89
C ASN A 139 -1.21 23.88 -37.68
N SER A 140 -2.45 24.17 -38.08
CA SER A 140 -2.83 25.51 -38.60
C SER A 140 -3.59 26.36 -37.56
N LEU A 141 -3.92 25.78 -36.40
CA LEU A 141 -4.64 26.43 -35.32
C LEU A 141 -3.68 27.29 -34.47
N THR A 142 -3.90 28.60 -34.43
CA THR A 142 -2.99 29.55 -33.74
C THR A 142 -3.51 30.04 -32.39
N ASN A 143 -4.80 29.90 -32.10
CA ASN A 143 -5.43 30.22 -30.83
C ASN A 143 -6.69 29.35 -30.62
N ILE A 144 -7.22 29.31 -29.39
CA ILE A 144 -8.42 28.53 -29.02
C ILE A 144 -9.53 29.40 -28.41
N SER A 145 -9.59 30.68 -28.77
CA SER A 145 -10.41 31.72 -28.11
C SER A 145 -11.93 31.45 -28.10
N SER A 146 -12.42 30.70 -29.08
CA SER A 146 -13.80 30.17 -29.12
C SER A 146 -14.13 29.20 -27.98
N LEU A 147 -13.17 28.78 -27.14
CA LEU A 147 -13.44 27.98 -25.95
C LEU A 147 -13.68 28.82 -24.69
N SER A 148 -13.72 30.16 -24.79
CA SER A 148 -13.82 31.08 -23.65
C SER A 148 -15.00 30.87 -22.69
N ASN A 149 -16.02 30.09 -23.05
CA ASN A 149 -17.12 29.72 -22.16
C ASN A 149 -16.95 28.34 -21.47
N LEU A 150 -15.87 27.61 -21.75
CA LEU A 150 -15.58 26.27 -21.19
C LEU A 150 -15.17 26.37 -19.71
N ASN A 151 -15.98 25.77 -18.83
CA ASN A 151 -15.82 25.84 -17.38
C ASN A 151 -15.25 24.54 -16.76
N SER A 152 -15.45 23.38 -17.40
CA SER A 152 -14.98 22.10 -16.87
C SER A 152 -14.66 21.04 -17.94
N ILE A 153 -13.67 20.21 -17.63
CA ILE A 153 -13.32 18.98 -18.36
C ILE A 153 -13.39 17.83 -17.36
N GLY A 154 -14.19 16.80 -17.64
CA GLY A 154 -14.49 15.75 -16.66
C GLY A 154 -13.37 14.73 -16.42
N GLN A 155 -12.43 14.60 -17.36
CA GLN A 155 -11.26 13.71 -17.27
C GLN A 155 -9.99 14.45 -17.74
N ASP A 156 -9.20 13.85 -18.64
CA ASP A 156 -7.90 14.39 -19.04
C ASP A 156 -8.02 15.54 -20.05
N PHE A 157 -7.08 16.49 -19.98
CA PHE A 157 -6.87 17.54 -20.95
C PHE A 157 -5.51 17.37 -21.66
N THR A 158 -5.49 17.36 -22.99
CA THR A 158 -4.27 17.22 -23.80
C THR A 158 -4.22 18.25 -24.92
N LEU A 159 -3.12 19.01 -24.98
CA LEU A 159 -2.89 20.02 -25.99
C LEU A 159 -1.51 19.83 -26.63
N GLY A 160 -1.47 19.54 -27.93
CA GLY A 160 -0.21 19.39 -28.68
C GLY A 160 -0.30 19.82 -30.14
N ASN A 161 0.04 21.09 -30.41
CA ASN A 161 -0.09 21.74 -31.71
C ASN A 161 1.11 22.69 -31.94
N THR A 162 1.83 22.49 -33.04
CA THR A 162 3.15 23.13 -33.23
C THR A 162 3.10 24.65 -33.47
N MET A 163 1.95 25.17 -33.92
CA MET A 163 1.71 26.58 -34.29
C MET A 163 0.79 27.33 -33.32
N LEU A 164 0.36 26.70 -32.23
CA LEU A 164 -0.52 27.31 -31.25
C LEU A 164 0.24 28.34 -30.42
N GLN A 165 -0.19 29.60 -30.50
CA GLN A 165 0.54 30.75 -29.94
C GLN A 165 0.14 31.07 -28.51
N ASN A 166 -1.10 30.76 -28.11
CA ASN A 166 -1.57 30.97 -26.75
C ASN A 166 -2.72 30.02 -26.38
N VAL A 167 -3.03 30.00 -25.09
CA VAL A 167 -4.17 29.29 -24.49
C VAL A 167 -5.40 30.19 -24.29
N ASP A 168 -5.52 31.28 -25.06
CA ASP A 168 -6.70 32.16 -24.97
C ASP A 168 -7.97 31.35 -25.24
N GLY A 169 -8.93 31.39 -24.32
CA GLY A 169 -10.10 30.52 -24.30
C GLY A 169 -10.18 29.63 -23.06
N LEU A 170 -9.06 29.34 -22.38
CA LEU A 170 -9.05 28.44 -21.22
C LEU A 170 -9.17 29.15 -19.85
N GLN A 171 -9.36 30.48 -19.82
CA GLN A 171 -9.33 31.29 -18.59
C GLN A 171 -10.40 30.90 -17.56
N ASN A 172 -11.57 30.42 -18.02
CA ASN A 172 -12.74 30.15 -17.18
C ASN A 172 -12.81 28.71 -16.65
N ILE A 173 -11.83 27.86 -16.97
CA ILE A 173 -11.81 26.47 -16.49
C ILE A 173 -11.62 26.46 -14.97
N SER A 174 -12.63 25.98 -14.25
CA SER A 174 -12.63 25.84 -12.78
C SER A 174 -12.27 24.43 -12.32
N SER A 175 -12.32 23.44 -13.21
CA SER A 175 -12.04 22.03 -12.87
C SER A 175 -11.59 21.22 -14.08
N ILE A 176 -10.56 20.41 -13.89
CA ILE A 176 -10.14 19.33 -14.79
C ILE A 176 -10.08 18.07 -13.93
N GLY A 177 -10.89 17.06 -14.28
CA GLY A 177 -11.14 15.90 -13.43
C GLY A 177 -10.03 14.85 -13.42
N GLY A 178 -9.10 14.91 -14.39
CA GLY A 178 -7.95 14.02 -14.53
C GLY A 178 -6.64 14.78 -14.72
N SER A 179 -5.84 14.32 -15.68
CA SER A 179 -4.49 14.82 -15.98
C SER A 179 -4.50 16.01 -16.93
N ILE A 180 -3.47 16.87 -16.85
CA ILE A 180 -3.22 17.98 -17.77
C ILE A 180 -1.92 17.72 -18.52
N GLN A 181 -1.95 17.77 -19.84
CA GLN A 181 -0.78 17.53 -20.68
C GLN A 181 -0.61 18.60 -21.76
N PHE A 182 0.46 19.39 -21.64
CA PHE A 182 0.98 20.25 -22.71
C PHE A 182 2.24 19.60 -23.27
N VAL A 183 2.25 19.31 -24.56
CA VAL A 183 3.39 18.66 -25.25
C VAL A 183 3.53 19.17 -26.68
N ALA A 184 4.76 19.30 -27.19
CA ALA A 184 5.01 19.71 -28.58
C ALA A 184 4.39 21.07 -29.00
N ASN A 185 4.31 22.03 -28.07
CA ASN A 185 3.79 23.39 -28.31
C ASN A 185 4.93 24.46 -28.28
N PRO A 186 5.87 24.49 -29.24
CA PRO A 186 7.10 25.28 -29.16
C PRO A 186 6.90 26.81 -29.20
N THR A 187 5.68 27.28 -29.48
CA THR A 187 5.34 28.71 -29.61
C THR A 187 4.32 29.20 -28.56
N LEU A 188 3.95 28.35 -27.59
CA LEU A 188 2.80 28.59 -26.73
C LEU A 188 3.09 29.53 -25.55
N ASP A 189 2.44 30.68 -25.54
CA ASP A 189 2.30 31.49 -24.34
C ASP A 189 1.21 30.91 -23.42
N PHE A 190 1.66 30.43 -22.26
CA PHE A 190 0.82 29.86 -21.22
C PHE A 190 0.19 30.93 -20.30
N SER A 191 0.59 32.20 -20.41
CA SER A 191 0.26 33.26 -19.42
C SER A 191 -1.24 33.53 -19.21
N ASN A 192 -2.08 33.16 -20.18
CA ASN A 192 -3.55 33.30 -20.12
C ASN A 192 -4.27 31.98 -19.78
N PHE A 193 -3.59 31.01 -19.18
CA PHE A 193 -4.27 29.82 -18.63
C PHE A 193 -5.14 30.18 -17.42
N THR A 194 -6.00 29.25 -16.99
CA THR A 194 -6.85 29.46 -15.81
C THR A 194 -6.05 29.58 -14.52
N THR A 195 -6.50 30.48 -13.64
CA THR A 195 -6.08 30.60 -12.22
C THR A 195 -7.06 29.92 -11.26
N GLY A 196 -8.16 29.35 -11.74
CA GLY A 196 -9.23 28.76 -10.93
C GLY A 196 -8.94 27.34 -10.44
N LEU A 197 -7.86 26.69 -10.91
CA LEU A 197 -7.48 25.35 -10.50
C LEU A 197 -6.74 25.38 -9.16
N THR A 198 -7.30 24.68 -8.17
CA THR A 198 -6.70 24.49 -6.84
C THR A 198 -6.13 23.09 -6.62
N THR A 199 -6.59 22.10 -7.39
CA THR A 199 -6.17 20.69 -7.26
C THR A 199 -6.13 20.04 -8.64
N ILE A 200 -5.21 19.10 -8.84
CA ILE A 200 -5.14 18.23 -10.03
C ILE A 200 -5.27 16.78 -9.56
N ASN A 201 -6.28 16.05 -10.06
CA ASN A 201 -6.55 14.67 -9.64
C ASN A 201 -5.71 13.62 -10.39
N GLY A 202 -5.01 14.01 -11.46
CA GLY A 202 -4.10 13.17 -12.23
C GLY A 202 -2.70 13.77 -12.33
N ASP A 203 -2.03 13.52 -13.46
CA ASP A 203 -0.70 14.07 -13.72
C ASP A 203 -0.77 15.53 -14.21
N LEU A 204 0.27 16.30 -13.91
CA LEU A 204 0.49 17.64 -14.48
C LEU A 204 1.78 17.62 -15.31
N ASN A 205 1.64 17.56 -16.63
CA ASN A 205 2.76 17.47 -17.57
C ASN A 205 2.91 18.80 -18.34
N LEU A 206 3.92 19.58 -17.96
CA LEU A 206 4.22 20.92 -18.48
C LEU A 206 5.46 20.87 -19.38
N LYS A 207 5.24 20.58 -20.68
CA LYS A 207 6.34 20.34 -21.63
C LYS A 207 6.31 21.22 -22.88
N GLY A 208 7.47 21.77 -23.22
CA GLY A 208 7.72 22.49 -24.46
C GLY A 208 7.55 24.00 -24.31
N ASN A 209 8.67 24.68 -24.04
CA ASN A 209 8.83 26.14 -24.12
C ASN A 209 7.90 27.00 -23.23
N ILE A 210 7.36 26.46 -22.14
CA ILE A 210 6.62 27.27 -21.17
C ILE A 210 7.59 28.27 -20.50
N ILE A 211 7.28 29.56 -20.54
CA ILE A 211 8.14 30.63 -20.00
C ILE A 211 7.66 31.20 -18.65
N ASN A 212 6.38 30.96 -18.33
CA ASN A 212 5.68 31.56 -17.22
C ASN A 212 4.71 30.53 -16.65
N LEU A 213 4.72 30.35 -15.33
CA LEU A 213 3.88 29.38 -14.62
C LEU A 213 2.81 30.04 -13.76
N GLU A 214 2.82 31.37 -13.60
CA GLU A 214 1.96 32.13 -12.69
C GLU A 214 0.47 31.76 -12.68
N PRO A 215 -0.20 31.38 -13.79
CA PRO A 215 -1.58 30.89 -13.73
C PRO A 215 -1.80 29.74 -12.73
N LEU A 216 -0.78 28.92 -12.46
CA LEU A 216 -0.88 27.76 -11.57
C LEU A 216 -0.58 28.08 -10.09
N ASN A 217 -0.43 29.36 -9.71
CA ASN A 217 -0.11 29.77 -8.35
C ASN A 217 -1.15 29.37 -7.29
N SER A 218 -2.36 29.03 -7.70
CA SER A 218 -3.46 28.64 -6.80
C SER A 218 -3.54 27.13 -6.52
N LEU A 219 -2.66 26.33 -7.14
CA LEU A 219 -2.57 24.89 -6.87
C LEU A 219 -2.09 24.61 -5.44
N THR A 220 -2.79 23.69 -4.77
CA THR A 220 -2.49 23.21 -3.40
C THR A 220 -2.13 21.74 -3.35
N SER A 221 -2.62 20.92 -4.30
CA SER A 221 -2.26 19.50 -4.39
C SER A 221 -2.29 18.94 -5.81
N ILE A 222 -1.44 17.95 -6.07
CA ILE A 222 -1.42 17.13 -7.29
C ILE A 222 -1.45 15.65 -6.87
N SER A 223 -2.43 14.87 -7.35
CA SER A 223 -2.60 13.46 -6.99
C SER A 223 -1.78 12.49 -7.86
N GLY A 224 -1.26 12.94 -9.00
CA GLY A 224 -0.37 12.18 -9.87
C GLY A 224 1.08 12.67 -9.84
N GLN A 225 1.79 12.44 -10.95
CA GLN A 225 3.12 12.98 -11.23
C GLN A 225 3.03 14.45 -11.62
N PHE A 226 4.00 15.26 -11.18
CA PHE A 226 4.22 16.61 -11.68
C PHE A 226 5.52 16.65 -12.48
N ASP A 227 5.42 16.80 -13.80
CA ASP A 227 6.54 16.81 -14.74
C ASP A 227 6.70 18.20 -15.37
N ILE A 228 7.81 18.87 -15.07
CA ILE A 228 8.22 20.14 -15.68
C ILE A 228 9.46 19.87 -16.53
N SER A 229 9.30 19.81 -17.86
CA SER A 229 10.42 19.43 -18.72
C SER A 229 10.48 20.02 -20.12
N SER A 230 11.70 20.15 -20.63
CA SER A 230 11.98 20.69 -21.97
C SER A 230 11.40 22.10 -22.16
N ASN A 231 11.59 22.95 -21.15
CA ASN A 231 11.22 24.35 -21.18
C ASN A 231 12.50 25.21 -21.19
N ASP A 232 13.11 25.35 -22.37
CA ASP A 232 14.41 26.01 -22.58
C ASP A 232 14.45 27.50 -22.23
N ALA A 233 13.30 28.10 -21.91
CA ALA A 233 13.16 29.49 -21.51
C ALA A 233 12.51 29.66 -20.11
N LEU A 234 12.26 28.57 -19.38
CA LEU A 234 11.75 28.61 -18.00
C LEU A 234 12.89 28.89 -17.01
N VAL A 235 12.91 30.10 -16.46
CA VAL A 235 13.98 30.56 -15.55
C VAL A 235 13.66 30.44 -14.07
N SER A 236 12.40 30.24 -13.68
CA SER A 236 11.95 30.19 -12.28
C SER A 236 10.77 29.26 -12.06
N LEU A 237 10.70 28.68 -10.86
CA LEU A 237 9.61 27.81 -10.38
C LEU A 237 8.84 28.44 -9.19
N ALA A 238 9.15 29.69 -8.85
CA ALA A 238 8.66 30.40 -7.66
C ALA A 238 7.12 30.56 -7.55
N THR A 239 6.36 30.13 -8.56
CA THR A 239 4.89 30.13 -8.59
C THR A 239 4.25 29.23 -7.52
N PHE A 240 4.84 28.06 -7.22
CA PHE A 240 4.11 26.98 -6.52
C PHE A 240 3.98 27.12 -5.00
N ASN A 241 4.14 28.31 -4.42
CA ASN A 241 4.24 28.47 -2.95
C ASN A 241 3.01 27.98 -2.16
N ASN A 242 1.86 27.75 -2.82
CA ASN A 242 0.66 27.20 -2.17
C ASN A 242 0.56 25.66 -2.25
N LEU A 243 1.44 25.00 -3.01
CA LEU A 243 1.44 23.56 -3.24
C LEU A 243 1.99 22.84 -2.01
N THR A 244 1.13 22.07 -1.33
CA THR A 244 1.49 21.34 -0.10
C THR A 244 1.74 19.86 -0.33
N SER A 245 1.19 19.27 -1.39
CA SER A 245 1.34 17.83 -1.65
C SER A 245 1.41 17.47 -3.14
N ILE A 246 2.30 16.53 -3.46
CA ILE A 246 2.37 15.84 -4.75
C ILE A 246 2.41 14.34 -4.44
N SER A 247 1.37 13.58 -4.77
CA SER A 247 1.32 12.17 -4.36
C SER A 247 2.28 11.29 -5.18
N GLY A 248 2.56 11.66 -6.44
CA GLY A 248 3.54 10.97 -7.30
C GLY A 248 4.92 11.63 -7.32
N THR A 249 5.61 11.49 -8.45
CA THR A 249 6.94 12.06 -8.68
C THR A 249 6.87 13.56 -9.00
N LEU A 250 7.70 14.39 -8.36
CA LEU A 250 8.07 15.71 -8.86
C LEU A 250 9.31 15.55 -9.76
N ALA A 251 9.09 15.61 -11.07
CA ALA A 251 10.12 15.48 -12.10
C ALA A 251 10.44 16.85 -12.71
N ILE A 252 11.68 17.32 -12.56
CA ILE A 252 12.16 18.60 -13.13
C ILE A 252 13.41 18.31 -13.94
N HIS A 253 13.29 18.33 -15.27
CA HIS A 253 14.41 17.97 -16.13
C HIS A 253 14.47 18.69 -17.48
N HIS A 254 15.68 18.93 -17.98
CA HIS A 254 15.88 19.66 -19.24
C HIS A 254 15.24 21.06 -19.22
N ASN A 255 15.47 21.83 -18.15
CA ASN A 255 15.08 23.24 -18.02
C ASN A 255 16.31 24.10 -17.68
N ILE A 256 16.23 25.41 -17.87
CA ILE A 256 17.34 26.36 -17.59
C ILE A 256 17.28 27.02 -16.21
N VAL A 257 16.46 26.49 -15.29
CA VAL A 257 16.31 26.99 -13.91
C VAL A 257 17.65 26.94 -13.16
N THR A 258 17.97 28.00 -12.41
CA THR A 258 19.24 28.13 -11.68
C THR A 258 19.17 27.63 -10.24
N GLU A 259 17.96 27.56 -9.68
CA GLU A 259 17.66 27.15 -8.32
C GLU A 259 16.25 26.56 -8.26
N ILE A 260 16.03 25.57 -7.39
CA ILE A 260 14.67 25.17 -7.04
C ILE A 260 14.13 26.17 -6.02
N THR A 261 13.01 26.80 -6.36
CA THR A 261 12.24 27.73 -5.53
C THR A 261 10.75 27.46 -5.75
N GLY A 262 9.89 27.96 -4.87
CA GLY A 262 8.44 27.83 -4.99
C GLY A 262 7.83 26.61 -4.30
N PHE A 263 8.64 25.69 -3.77
CA PHE A 263 8.15 24.47 -3.10
C PHE A 263 8.25 24.51 -1.57
N GLN A 264 8.48 25.68 -0.96
CA GLN A 264 8.81 25.82 0.47
C GLN A 264 7.68 25.42 1.45
N ASN A 265 6.46 25.22 0.95
CA ASN A 265 5.31 24.74 1.72
C ASN A 265 4.91 23.29 1.36
N LEU A 266 5.66 22.61 0.48
CA LEU A 266 5.46 21.21 0.11
C LEU A 266 5.79 20.35 1.34
N SER A 267 4.80 19.74 1.98
CA SER A 267 5.03 18.86 3.13
C SER A 267 5.25 17.41 2.71
N ASN A 268 4.70 16.99 1.57
CA ASN A 268 4.71 15.60 1.13
C ASN A 268 4.94 15.48 -0.38
N VAL A 269 5.87 14.60 -0.76
CA VAL A 269 6.10 14.16 -2.13
C VAL A 269 6.27 12.64 -2.20
N GLY A 270 5.81 12.01 -3.29
CA GLY A 270 6.11 10.60 -3.57
C GLY A 270 7.60 10.42 -3.84
N SER A 271 8.06 10.89 -5.01
CA SER A 271 9.46 10.84 -5.44
C SER A 271 9.96 12.21 -5.91
N ILE A 272 11.27 12.49 -5.79
CA ILE A 272 11.91 13.66 -6.42
C ILE A 272 12.85 13.17 -7.52
N SER A 273 12.69 13.68 -8.75
CA SER A 273 13.57 13.41 -9.88
C SER A 273 14.08 14.71 -10.50
N LEU A 274 15.35 15.04 -10.30
CA LEU A 274 16.00 16.24 -10.80
C LEU A 274 17.13 15.84 -11.74
N HIS A 275 16.99 16.08 -13.04
CA HIS A 275 18.07 15.70 -13.95
C HIS A 275 18.26 16.59 -15.17
N SER A 276 19.48 16.62 -15.68
CA SER A 276 19.79 17.29 -16.94
C SER A 276 19.39 18.78 -16.95
N ASN A 277 19.45 19.47 -15.80
CA ASN A 277 19.23 20.91 -15.70
C ASN A 277 20.59 21.64 -15.73
N PRO A 278 21.06 22.13 -16.89
CA PRO A 278 22.46 22.52 -17.10
C PRO A 278 22.91 23.79 -16.38
N PHE A 279 22.02 24.48 -15.66
CA PHE A 279 22.33 25.68 -14.87
C PHE A 279 21.88 25.61 -13.41
N LEU A 280 21.29 24.48 -12.99
CA LEU A 280 20.82 24.30 -11.62
C LEU A 280 22.01 24.26 -10.65
N THR A 281 21.99 25.14 -9.65
CA THR A 281 23.06 25.31 -8.65
C THR A 281 22.67 24.89 -7.24
N SER A 282 21.37 24.98 -6.92
CA SER A 282 20.82 24.80 -5.57
C SER A 282 19.44 24.14 -5.62
N ILE A 283 19.15 23.25 -4.67
CA ILE A 283 17.83 22.66 -4.45
C ILE A 283 17.20 23.08 -3.11
N ASN A 284 17.71 24.15 -2.48
CA ASN A 284 17.26 24.60 -1.15
C ASN A 284 15.78 25.01 -1.07
N GLY A 285 15.05 25.11 -2.18
CA GLY A 285 13.59 25.21 -2.19
C GLY A 285 12.86 23.99 -1.59
N PHE A 286 13.59 22.92 -1.28
CA PHE A 286 13.14 21.73 -0.53
C PHE A 286 13.75 21.62 0.89
N ASP A 287 14.52 22.62 1.36
CA ASP A 287 15.24 22.57 2.64
C ASP A 287 14.33 23.04 3.80
N HIS A 288 13.39 22.18 4.14
CA HIS A 288 12.39 22.32 5.20
C HIS A 288 11.84 20.91 5.53
N PRO A 289 11.01 20.75 6.58
CA PRO A 289 10.30 19.49 6.80
C PRO A 289 9.48 19.10 5.56
N LEU A 290 9.93 18.04 4.88
CA LEU A 290 9.37 17.52 3.63
C LEU A 290 9.53 16.00 3.63
N THR A 291 8.43 15.26 3.66
CA THR A 291 8.45 13.81 3.56
C THR A 291 8.60 13.39 2.10
N ILE A 292 9.71 12.71 1.76
CA ILE A 292 9.95 12.08 0.46
C ILE A 292 9.73 10.58 0.60
N SER A 293 8.58 10.09 0.16
CA SER A 293 8.08 8.75 0.49
C SER A 293 8.90 7.63 -0.15
N GLU A 294 9.26 7.79 -1.43
CA GLU A 294 9.82 6.74 -2.28
C GLU A 294 11.29 7.04 -2.65
N LEU A 295 11.56 7.59 -3.83
CA LEU A 295 12.88 7.75 -4.44
C LEU A 295 13.35 9.22 -4.45
N VAL A 296 14.62 9.45 -4.15
CA VAL A 296 15.35 10.66 -4.57
C VAL A 296 16.30 10.30 -5.70
N SER A 297 16.14 10.92 -6.88
CA SER A 297 17.01 10.75 -8.04
C SER A 297 17.53 12.11 -8.50
N ILE A 298 18.84 12.36 -8.37
CA ILE A 298 19.48 13.63 -8.73
C ILE A 298 20.69 13.33 -9.60
N GLN A 299 20.57 13.53 -10.91
CA GLN A 299 21.58 13.07 -11.87
C GLN A 299 21.87 14.07 -13.00
N SER A 300 23.12 14.19 -13.43
CA SER A 300 23.50 15.01 -14.58
C SER A 300 23.15 16.51 -14.44
N ASN A 301 23.25 17.11 -13.25
CA ASN A 301 23.09 18.54 -13.01
C ASN A 301 24.47 19.18 -12.73
N PRO A 302 25.26 19.57 -13.76
CA PRO A 302 26.71 19.77 -13.65
C PRO A 302 27.16 20.97 -12.79
N PHE A 303 26.28 21.89 -12.43
CA PHE A 303 26.58 23.02 -11.54
C PHE A 303 25.92 22.91 -10.15
N LEU A 304 25.14 21.85 -9.90
CA LEU A 304 24.45 21.65 -8.63
C LEU A 304 25.50 21.35 -7.55
N SER A 305 25.59 22.23 -6.55
CA SER A 305 26.58 22.13 -5.47
C SER A 305 25.99 22.37 -4.07
N LEU A 306 24.72 22.78 -4.00
CA LEU A 306 23.93 22.91 -2.78
C LEU A 306 22.77 21.91 -2.86
N CYS A 307 23.00 20.69 -2.35
CA CYS A 307 22.02 19.60 -2.35
C CYS A 307 21.99 18.75 -1.06
N ALA A 308 22.88 19.01 -0.10
CA ALA A 308 22.81 18.43 1.24
C ALA A 308 21.75 19.18 2.07
N ILE A 309 20.49 18.94 1.72
CA ILE A 309 19.30 19.46 2.41
C ILE A 309 18.79 18.42 3.41
N GLN A 310 18.13 18.87 4.48
CA GLN A 310 17.71 17.99 5.58
C GLN A 310 16.94 16.72 5.11
N PRO A 311 15.92 16.80 4.23
CA PRO A 311 15.19 15.60 3.76
C PRO A 311 16.03 14.56 3.00
N ILE A 312 17.14 14.98 2.37
CA ILE A 312 18.05 14.06 1.69
C ILE A 312 19.05 13.46 2.67
N CYS A 313 19.55 14.24 3.63
CA CYS A 313 20.43 13.76 4.69
C CYS A 313 19.74 12.68 5.55
N GLU A 314 18.52 12.95 6.01
CA GLU A 314 17.68 11.99 6.74
C GLU A 314 17.48 10.69 5.96
N LYS A 315 17.12 10.81 4.67
CA LYS A 315 16.89 9.63 3.82
C LYS A 315 18.17 8.85 3.51
N LEU A 316 19.34 9.49 3.53
CA LEU A 316 20.65 8.82 3.42
C LEU A 316 21.02 8.10 4.72
N TRP A 317 20.82 8.71 5.90
CA TRP A 317 21.09 8.09 7.20
C TRP A 317 20.21 6.86 7.45
N MET A 318 18.94 6.91 7.05
CA MET A 318 18.00 5.78 7.12
C MET A 318 18.19 4.71 6.02
N ASN A 319 19.30 4.72 5.27
CA ASN A 319 19.56 3.82 4.13
C ASN A 319 18.43 3.78 3.07
N GLY A 320 17.70 4.89 2.92
CA GLY A 320 16.58 5.01 2.00
C GLY A 320 17.00 5.05 0.52
N ILE A 321 16.03 4.91 -0.38
CA ILE A 321 16.29 4.83 -1.82
C ILE A 321 16.68 6.22 -2.36
N VAL A 322 17.99 6.45 -2.46
CA VAL A 322 18.61 7.68 -2.95
C VAL A 322 19.63 7.34 -4.04
N SER A 323 19.56 8.03 -5.18
CA SER A 323 20.47 7.88 -6.32
C SER A 323 20.95 9.24 -6.79
N ILE A 324 22.19 9.58 -6.43
CA ILE A 324 22.83 10.84 -6.76
C ILE A 324 24.14 10.55 -7.51
N PHE A 325 24.31 11.09 -8.73
CA PHE A 325 25.54 10.95 -9.52
C PHE A 325 25.67 12.00 -10.64
N ASP A 326 26.87 12.21 -11.19
CA ASP A 326 27.13 13.12 -12.33
C ASP A 326 26.64 14.59 -12.15
N ASN A 327 26.57 15.09 -10.91
CA ASN A 327 26.28 16.50 -10.63
C ASN A 327 27.56 17.31 -10.33
N GLY A 328 27.39 18.58 -9.97
CA GLY A 328 28.49 19.44 -9.52
C GLY A 328 29.09 19.00 -8.18
N ALA A 329 30.17 19.69 -7.78
CA ALA A 329 30.94 19.37 -6.58
C ALA A 329 30.10 19.49 -5.30
N ASN A 330 30.34 18.56 -4.36
CA ASN A 330 29.55 18.28 -3.16
C ASN A 330 28.20 17.58 -3.41
N CYS A 331 27.88 17.27 -4.68
CA CYS A 331 26.65 16.63 -5.13
C CYS A 331 26.92 15.48 -6.13
N GLU A 332 28.19 15.12 -6.35
CA GLU A 332 28.60 14.17 -7.38
C GLU A 332 28.29 12.69 -7.05
N SER A 333 27.94 12.39 -5.80
CA SER A 333 27.55 11.04 -5.35
C SER A 333 26.79 11.07 -4.02
N ASN A 334 26.06 10.01 -3.66
CA ASN A 334 25.44 9.85 -2.33
C ASN A 334 26.47 10.11 -1.20
N ALA A 335 27.69 9.59 -1.33
CA ALA A 335 28.75 9.77 -0.33
C ALA A 335 29.24 11.23 -0.24
N ALA A 336 29.32 11.94 -1.37
CA ALA A 336 29.67 13.36 -1.37
C ALA A 336 28.62 14.21 -0.65
N VAL A 337 27.33 13.90 -0.83
CA VAL A 337 26.22 14.57 -0.11
C VAL A 337 26.26 14.22 1.38
N LEU A 338 26.42 12.95 1.73
CA LEU A 338 26.47 12.49 3.13
C LEU A 338 27.62 13.14 3.92
N ASN A 339 28.79 13.33 3.31
CA ASN A 339 29.91 14.06 3.92
C ASN A 339 29.58 15.51 4.30
N GLN A 340 28.59 16.12 3.62
CA GLN A 340 28.15 17.50 3.85
C GLN A 340 26.99 17.59 4.84
N CYS A 341 26.24 16.49 5.01
CA CYS A 341 25.20 16.35 6.04
C CYS A 341 25.80 16.34 7.46
N GLY A 342 27.06 15.92 7.61
CA GLY A 342 27.72 15.72 8.90
C GLY A 342 27.28 14.42 9.58
N ASN A 343 27.53 14.32 10.87
CA ASN A 343 26.93 13.29 11.71
C ASN A 343 25.42 13.55 11.81
N GLY A 344 24.62 12.48 11.87
CA GLY A 344 23.18 12.59 12.11
C GLY A 344 22.86 13.12 13.52
N PRO A 345 21.56 13.23 13.85
CA PRO A 345 21.12 13.30 15.24
C PRO A 345 21.78 12.19 16.06
N ASP A 346 22.28 12.55 17.23
CA ASP A 346 23.03 11.70 18.17
C ASP A 346 22.63 12.21 19.57
N ALA A 347 21.59 11.59 20.11
CA ALA A 347 20.84 12.11 21.26
C ALA A 347 21.59 11.93 22.59
N ASP A 348 22.39 10.88 22.73
CA ASP A 348 23.14 10.57 23.95
C ASP A 348 24.66 10.84 23.85
N ASN A 349 25.16 11.13 22.64
CA ASN A 349 26.52 11.54 22.31
C ASN A 349 27.56 10.41 22.42
N ASP A 350 27.14 9.18 22.14
CA ASP A 350 28.00 7.99 22.12
C ASP A 350 28.87 7.89 20.84
N GLY A 351 28.45 8.55 19.75
CA GLY A 351 29.13 8.62 18.46
C GLY A 351 28.48 7.82 17.32
N VAL A 352 27.40 7.08 17.60
CA VAL A 352 26.44 6.58 16.60
C VAL A 352 25.29 7.59 16.48
N ASN A 353 24.45 7.44 15.46
CA ASN A 353 23.31 8.35 15.25
C ASN A 353 22.00 7.63 15.57
N ASP A 354 20.97 8.39 15.99
CA ASP A 354 19.65 7.92 16.41
C ASP A 354 18.97 6.92 15.45
N PHE A 355 19.38 6.88 14.17
CA PHE A 355 18.83 5.98 13.14
C PHE A 355 19.55 4.62 13.03
N ASN A 356 20.76 4.50 13.59
CA ASN A 356 21.54 3.27 13.64
C ASN A 356 21.80 2.82 15.09
N ASP A 357 21.37 3.61 16.07
CA ASP A 357 21.51 3.38 17.49
C ASP A 357 20.40 2.48 18.04
N ASN A 358 20.79 1.32 18.60
CA ASN A 358 19.88 0.37 19.23
C ASN A 358 19.53 0.74 20.68
N CYS A 359 20.13 1.80 21.24
CA CYS A 359 19.85 2.35 22.55
C CYS A 359 19.82 3.89 22.61
N ILE A 360 19.18 4.57 21.64
CA ILE A 360 18.94 6.03 21.42
C ILE A 360 19.17 7.04 22.59
N ASN A 361 19.01 6.67 23.86
CA ASN A 361 19.18 7.53 25.04
C ASN A 361 20.20 7.00 26.09
N VAL A 362 20.95 5.94 25.80
CA VAL A 362 21.84 5.19 26.71
C VAL A 362 23.15 4.81 25.99
N PRO A 363 24.26 5.56 26.22
CA PRO A 363 25.46 5.45 25.40
C PRO A 363 26.07 4.04 25.34
N ASN A 364 26.07 3.43 24.16
CA ASN A 364 26.62 2.10 23.91
C ASN A 364 27.39 2.03 22.56
N PRO A 365 28.58 2.66 22.43
CA PRO A 365 29.26 2.87 21.13
C PRO A 365 29.71 1.59 20.39
N ASP A 366 29.61 0.43 21.04
CA ASP A 366 29.85 -0.89 20.45
C ASP A 366 28.56 -1.58 19.95
N GLN A 367 27.40 -1.07 20.35
CA GLN A 367 26.06 -1.44 19.88
C GLN A 367 25.79 -2.94 20.01
N ASN A 368 26.23 -3.52 21.13
CA ASN A 368 25.97 -4.93 21.42
C ASN A 368 24.46 -5.17 21.52
N ASP A 369 24.02 -6.19 20.79
CA ASP A 369 22.67 -6.74 20.73
C ASP A 369 22.89 -8.25 20.61
N SER A 370 22.68 -8.95 21.73
CA SER A 370 23.06 -10.35 21.90
C SER A 370 22.03 -11.34 21.32
N ASP A 371 20.77 -10.94 21.18
CA ASP A 371 19.69 -11.79 20.63
C ASP A 371 19.27 -11.39 19.19
N TYR A 372 19.76 -10.25 18.70
CA TYR A 372 19.48 -9.62 17.40
C TYR A 372 18.04 -9.10 17.24
N ASN A 373 17.39 -8.67 18.33
CA ASN A 373 16.04 -8.10 18.31
C ASN A 373 16.00 -6.62 17.86
N GLY A 374 17.14 -5.91 17.88
CA GLY A 374 17.26 -4.50 17.49
C GLY A 374 17.19 -3.49 18.62
N ILE A 375 17.04 -3.94 19.87
CA ILE A 375 17.25 -3.18 21.12
C ILE A 375 18.61 -3.61 21.67
N GLY A 376 19.44 -2.68 22.12
CA GLY A 376 20.76 -3.02 22.64
C GLY A 376 20.77 -3.55 24.07
N ASP A 377 21.77 -4.37 24.40
CA ASP A 377 21.91 -5.05 25.70
C ASP A 377 21.91 -4.09 26.91
N LEU A 378 22.22 -2.79 26.72
CA LEU A 378 22.25 -1.77 27.78
C LEU A 378 20.91 -1.07 28.02
N CYS A 379 19.91 -1.28 27.18
CA CYS A 379 18.59 -0.65 27.28
C CYS A 379 17.42 -1.63 27.09
N GLN A 380 17.69 -2.93 26.93
CA GLN A 380 16.67 -3.97 26.90
C GLN A 380 16.06 -4.17 28.31
N ASP A 381 14.74 -4.06 28.35
CA ASP A 381 13.84 -4.29 29.49
C ASP A 381 12.65 -5.07 28.90
N THR A 382 12.76 -6.40 28.94
CA THR A 382 11.91 -7.33 28.18
C THR A 382 10.49 -7.38 28.72
N ASP A 383 10.29 -7.22 30.03
CA ASP A 383 8.99 -7.31 30.68
C ASP A 383 8.39 -5.96 31.11
N ASN A 384 9.17 -4.88 30.98
CA ASN A 384 8.81 -3.48 31.20
C ASN A 384 8.57 -3.13 32.68
N ASP A 385 9.31 -3.76 33.60
CA ASP A 385 9.26 -3.48 35.05
C ASP A 385 10.06 -2.22 35.46
N GLY A 386 11.03 -1.81 34.63
CA GLY A 386 11.95 -0.69 34.87
C GLY A 386 13.39 -1.10 35.24
N THR A 387 13.66 -2.40 35.32
CA THR A 387 14.98 -3.03 35.44
C THR A 387 15.40 -3.55 34.06
N ILE A 388 16.65 -3.31 33.67
CA ILE A 388 17.16 -3.86 32.39
C ILE A 388 17.55 -5.33 32.57
N ASP A 389 17.33 -6.17 31.56
CA ASP A 389 17.50 -7.63 31.61
C ASP A 389 18.84 -8.08 32.22
N ILE A 390 19.93 -7.34 31.96
CA ILE A 390 21.27 -7.65 32.48
C ILE A 390 21.48 -7.37 33.98
N LEU A 391 20.51 -6.73 34.63
CA LEU A 391 20.46 -6.43 36.07
C LEU A 391 19.22 -7.01 36.75
N ASP A 392 18.36 -7.70 35.99
CA ASP A 392 17.09 -8.24 36.44
C ASP A 392 17.24 -9.71 36.86
N ASN A 393 16.78 -10.07 38.06
CA ASN A 393 16.74 -11.46 38.54
C ASN A 393 15.49 -12.24 38.08
N CYS A 394 14.55 -11.60 37.38
CA CYS A 394 13.45 -12.23 36.63
C CYS A 394 13.18 -11.57 35.26
N PRO A 395 14.11 -11.60 34.26
CA PRO A 395 14.03 -10.86 32.98
C PRO A 395 12.80 -11.04 32.07
N ASN A 396 11.81 -11.83 32.48
CA ASN A 396 10.57 -12.11 31.74
C ASN A 396 9.32 -12.05 32.66
N THR A 397 9.42 -11.59 33.91
CA THR A 397 8.34 -11.63 34.92
C THR A 397 8.44 -10.45 35.90
N PRO A 398 7.62 -9.38 35.73
CA PRO A 398 7.87 -8.10 36.38
C PRO A 398 7.96 -8.13 37.90
N ASN A 399 9.12 -7.77 38.45
CA ASN A 399 9.39 -7.61 39.88
C ASN A 399 10.24 -6.34 40.19
N PRO A 400 9.64 -5.12 40.15
CA PRO A 400 10.39 -3.88 40.34
C PRO A 400 11.01 -3.69 41.74
N ASP A 401 10.76 -4.62 42.67
CA ASP A 401 11.41 -4.68 43.98
C ASP A 401 12.62 -5.61 44.02
N GLN A 402 12.87 -6.37 42.94
CA GLN A 402 13.99 -7.28 42.70
C GLN A 402 14.24 -8.23 43.88
N LYS A 403 13.14 -8.69 44.50
CA LYS A 403 13.18 -9.48 45.73
C LYS A 403 13.66 -10.90 45.45
N ASP A 404 14.67 -11.30 46.20
CA ASP A 404 15.36 -12.60 46.20
C ASP A 404 15.65 -12.87 47.70
N ASP A 405 15.07 -13.95 48.25
CA ASP A 405 15.08 -14.25 49.70
C ASP A 405 16.21 -15.19 50.12
N ASP A 406 16.71 -16.04 49.21
CA ASP A 406 17.76 -17.03 49.46
C ASP A 406 19.10 -16.71 48.76
N GLU A 407 19.17 -15.56 48.08
CA GLU A 407 20.35 -14.91 47.50
C GLU A 407 21.03 -15.71 46.38
N ASP A 408 20.26 -16.43 45.56
CA ASP A 408 20.79 -17.26 44.48
C ASP A 408 20.88 -16.58 43.10
N GLY A 409 20.20 -15.44 42.94
CA GLY A 409 20.17 -14.65 41.71
C GLY A 409 18.93 -14.85 40.85
N ILE A 410 17.96 -15.66 41.28
CA ILE A 410 16.61 -15.75 40.71
C ILE A 410 15.62 -15.04 41.63
N GLY A 411 14.78 -14.15 41.08
CA GLY A 411 13.82 -13.41 41.91
C GLY A 411 12.64 -14.29 42.37
N ASN A 412 12.12 -14.01 43.57
CA ASN A 412 10.99 -14.69 44.22
C ASN A 412 9.71 -14.86 43.37
N VAL A 413 9.55 -14.11 42.27
CA VAL A 413 8.37 -14.21 41.39
C VAL A 413 8.54 -15.21 40.24
N CYS A 414 9.78 -15.60 39.94
CA CYS A 414 10.15 -16.54 38.89
C CYS A 414 11.00 -17.71 39.39
N ASP A 415 11.35 -17.73 40.68
CA ASP A 415 11.92 -18.88 41.38
C ASP A 415 10.81 -19.83 41.88
N LEU A 416 10.93 -21.11 41.54
CA LEU A 416 10.02 -22.17 41.96
C LEU A 416 10.50 -22.91 43.23
N CYS A 417 11.67 -22.56 43.77
CA CYS A 417 12.29 -23.21 44.94
C CYS A 417 12.75 -22.23 46.03
N LEU A 418 11.87 -21.29 46.41
CA LEU A 418 12.01 -20.12 47.33
C LEU A 418 12.87 -20.22 48.62
N ASP A 419 13.29 -21.41 49.04
CA ASP A 419 14.09 -21.68 50.24
C ASP A 419 15.40 -22.45 49.92
N ILE A 420 15.75 -22.68 48.64
CA ILE A 420 16.87 -23.52 48.19
C ILE A 420 17.83 -22.74 47.28
N SER A 421 18.70 -21.95 47.91
CA SER A 421 19.74 -21.17 47.24
C SER A 421 20.62 -22.03 46.31
N ASN A 422 20.36 -21.95 45.01
CA ASN A 422 20.98 -22.78 44.00
C ASN A 422 21.11 -22.03 42.67
N THR A 423 21.99 -22.48 41.78
CA THR A 423 22.15 -21.87 40.45
C THR A 423 22.02 -22.92 39.35
N ASP A 424 21.19 -23.93 39.59
CA ASP A 424 21.00 -25.04 38.67
C ASP A 424 19.81 -24.72 37.75
N PRO A 425 19.99 -24.71 36.41
CA PRO A 425 18.89 -24.47 35.47
C PRO A 425 17.66 -25.38 35.66
N TYR A 426 17.79 -26.52 36.34
CA TYR A 426 16.65 -27.40 36.65
C TYR A 426 15.78 -26.92 37.81
N GLN A 427 16.19 -25.94 38.63
CA GLN A 427 15.37 -25.47 39.77
C GLN A 427 14.07 -24.77 39.34
N ASN A 428 14.04 -24.18 38.14
CA ASN A 428 12.82 -23.60 37.55
C ASN A 428 12.23 -24.47 36.43
N SER A 429 12.58 -25.76 36.41
CA SER A 429 11.85 -26.76 35.63
C SER A 429 10.76 -27.34 36.51
N ASP A 430 9.53 -27.31 36.03
CA ASP A 430 8.33 -27.88 36.66
C ASP A 430 7.69 -28.80 35.61
N ASN A 431 7.78 -30.12 35.84
CA ASN A 431 7.39 -31.14 34.86
C ASN A 431 5.88 -31.41 34.86
N ASP A 432 5.23 -31.35 36.01
CA ASP A 432 3.83 -31.75 36.21
C ASP A 432 2.87 -30.57 36.44
N ASN A 433 3.44 -29.36 36.56
CA ASN A 433 2.80 -28.05 36.65
C ASN A 433 2.10 -27.82 38.00
N ASP A 434 2.70 -28.28 39.10
CA ASP A 434 2.20 -28.09 40.46
C ASP A 434 2.58 -26.74 41.09
N GLY A 435 3.61 -26.07 40.56
CA GLY A 435 4.13 -24.79 41.04
C GLY A 435 5.45 -24.88 41.82
N LEU A 436 6.07 -26.05 41.93
CA LEU A 436 7.38 -26.26 42.52
C LEU A 436 8.40 -26.72 41.48
N GLY A 437 9.67 -26.43 41.75
CA GLY A 437 10.77 -26.86 40.91
C GLY A 437 11.21 -28.29 41.19
N MET A 438 11.67 -29.01 40.17
CA MET A 438 12.16 -30.40 40.24
C MET A 438 13.24 -30.69 41.32
N ILE A 439 13.83 -29.68 41.95
CA ILE A 439 14.85 -29.80 43.00
C ILE A 439 14.26 -29.66 44.41
N CYS A 440 13.17 -28.91 44.57
CA CYS A 440 12.44 -28.75 45.83
C CYS A 440 11.19 -29.63 45.92
N ASP A 441 10.73 -30.17 44.80
CA ASP A 441 9.61 -31.10 44.71
C ASP A 441 10.03 -32.54 45.10
N ASN A 442 9.31 -33.14 46.06
CA ASN A 442 9.48 -34.52 46.50
C ASN A 442 8.71 -35.55 45.65
N CYS A 443 7.93 -35.12 44.65
CA CYS A 443 7.35 -35.93 43.58
C CYS A 443 7.48 -35.30 42.18
N PRO A 444 8.70 -35.13 41.60
CA PRO A 444 9.00 -34.37 40.36
C PRO A 444 8.24 -34.67 39.06
N ASP A 445 7.33 -35.65 39.04
CA ASP A 445 6.50 -36.03 37.90
C ASP A 445 5.00 -36.28 38.30
N VAL A 446 4.60 -36.01 39.56
CA VAL A 446 3.27 -36.27 40.14
C VAL A 446 2.78 -35.14 41.08
N SER A 447 2.16 -34.14 40.47
CA SER A 447 1.67 -32.90 41.08
C SER A 447 1.11 -33.03 42.50
N ASN A 448 1.84 -32.46 43.47
CA ASN A 448 1.51 -32.45 44.90
C ASN A 448 1.91 -31.11 45.60
N PRO A 449 1.17 -30.01 45.34
CA PRO A 449 1.54 -28.67 45.85
C PRO A 449 1.53 -28.50 47.38
N ASP A 450 1.14 -29.54 48.13
CA ASP A 450 1.21 -29.57 49.59
C ASP A 450 2.46 -30.28 50.14
N GLN A 451 3.26 -30.93 49.28
CA GLN A 451 4.53 -31.60 49.57
C GLN A 451 4.45 -32.50 50.81
N ALA A 452 3.32 -33.22 50.94
CA ALA A 452 3.13 -34.17 52.02
C ALA A 452 4.17 -35.30 51.92
N ASP A 453 4.85 -35.58 53.03
CA ASP A 453 5.79 -36.68 53.24
C ASP A 453 5.49 -37.20 54.66
N THR A 454 4.72 -38.27 54.75
CA THR A 454 4.13 -38.75 56.01
C THR A 454 5.14 -39.47 56.91
N ASP A 455 6.18 -40.10 56.34
CA ASP A 455 7.17 -40.86 57.10
C ASP A 455 8.58 -40.24 57.16
N GLY A 456 8.85 -39.24 56.33
CA GLY A 456 10.01 -38.36 56.39
C GLY A 456 11.23 -38.88 55.64
N ASP A 457 11.03 -39.60 54.55
CA ASP A 457 12.12 -40.24 53.79
C ASP A 457 12.59 -39.45 52.56
N GLY A 458 11.82 -38.44 52.14
CA GLY A 458 12.11 -37.58 50.99
C GLY A 458 11.36 -37.91 49.70
N ILE A 459 10.46 -38.90 49.69
CA ILE A 459 9.50 -39.16 48.61
C ILE A 459 8.12 -38.68 49.08
N GLY A 460 7.40 -37.93 48.24
CA GLY A 460 6.09 -37.41 48.63
C GLY A 460 4.98 -38.47 48.62
N ASP A 461 3.98 -38.30 49.50
CA ASP A 461 2.80 -39.17 49.66
C ASP A 461 2.02 -39.42 48.34
N ALA A 462 2.22 -38.58 47.31
CA ALA A 462 1.59 -38.68 46.01
C ALA A 462 2.28 -39.65 45.03
N CYS A 463 3.57 -39.91 45.23
CA CYS A 463 4.42 -40.78 44.40
C CYS A 463 5.14 -41.88 45.21
N ASP A 464 5.00 -41.87 46.53
CA ASP A 464 5.40 -42.97 47.39
C ASP A 464 4.37 -44.10 47.35
N LEU A 465 4.83 -45.31 47.03
CA LEU A 465 4.06 -46.54 47.03
C LEU A 465 4.03 -47.21 48.41
N CYS A 466 4.74 -46.66 49.40
CA CYS A 466 4.69 -47.05 50.81
C CYS A 466 4.56 -45.87 51.82
N PRO A 467 3.53 -44.99 51.77
CA PRO A 467 3.42 -43.70 52.53
C PRO A 467 3.47 -43.70 54.06
N ASN A 468 3.89 -44.80 54.69
CA ASN A 468 4.00 -44.99 56.13
C ASN A 468 5.24 -45.85 56.50
N THR A 469 6.14 -46.16 55.56
CA THR A 469 7.31 -47.02 55.72
C THR A 469 8.49 -46.51 54.87
N PRO A 470 9.47 -45.80 55.49
CA PRO A 470 10.55 -45.13 54.77
C PRO A 470 11.30 -46.03 53.79
N ASN A 471 11.32 -45.63 52.52
CA ASN A 471 11.73 -46.39 51.35
C ASN A 471 12.69 -45.64 50.38
N SER A 472 13.34 -44.56 50.84
CA SER A 472 14.23 -43.63 50.10
C SER A 472 15.29 -44.19 49.13
N GLU A 473 15.50 -45.50 49.05
CA GLU A 473 16.27 -46.14 47.98
C GLU A 473 15.33 -46.58 46.84
N PRO A 474 15.54 -46.18 45.57
CA PRO A 474 14.55 -46.38 44.49
C PRO A 474 14.04 -47.81 44.25
N TYR A 475 14.78 -48.84 44.66
CA TYR A 475 14.34 -50.24 44.55
C TYR A 475 13.31 -50.64 45.61
N GLN A 476 13.15 -49.86 46.68
CA GLN A 476 12.18 -50.09 47.76
C GLN A 476 10.82 -49.47 47.38
N ASN A 477 10.83 -48.30 46.72
CA ASN A 477 9.67 -47.67 46.10
C ASN A 477 9.39 -48.17 44.65
N THR A 478 9.69 -49.44 44.35
CA THR A 478 9.36 -50.06 43.06
C THR A 478 8.20 -51.03 43.27
N ASP A 479 7.16 -50.91 42.45
CA ASP A 479 6.12 -51.94 42.24
C ASP A 479 6.61 -52.89 41.14
N TYR A 480 6.67 -54.19 41.42
CA TYR A 480 7.23 -55.21 40.52
C TYR A 480 6.17 -56.06 39.80
N ASP A 481 4.92 -56.05 40.30
CA ASP A 481 3.83 -56.91 39.82
C ASP A 481 2.52 -56.15 39.53
N ASP A 482 2.59 -54.82 39.47
CA ASP A 482 1.56 -53.84 39.15
C ASP A 482 0.36 -53.85 40.13
N ASP A 483 0.60 -54.05 41.44
CA ASP A 483 -0.43 -54.08 42.49
C ASP A 483 -0.72 -52.71 43.15
N GLY A 484 0.22 -51.77 43.04
CA GLY A 484 0.15 -50.43 43.61
C GLY A 484 0.96 -50.20 44.90
N LEU A 485 1.76 -51.17 45.34
CA LEU A 485 2.61 -51.08 46.53
C LEU A 485 4.10 -51.23 46.21
N GLY A 486 4.95 -50.61 47.02
CA GLY A 486 6.40 -50.74 46.90
C GLY A 486 6.93 -52.00 47.58
N MET A 487 8.01 -52.59 47.04
CA MET A 487 8.67 -53.82 47.54
C MET A 487 8.91 -53.90 49.07
N ILE A 488 8.98 -52.79 49.79
CA ILE A 488 9.24 -52.77 51.24
C ILE A 488 7.97 -52.84 52.11
N CYS A 489 6.81 -52.46 51.57
CA CYS A 489 5.51 -52.52 52.25
C CYS A 489 4.59 -53.61 51.70
N ASP A 490 4.93 -54.20 50.55
CA ASP A 490 4.27 -55.36 49.99
C ASP A 490 4.74 -56.68 50.68
N ASN A 491 3.77 -57.46 51.18
CA ASN A 491 3.99 -58.77 51.77
C ASN A 491 4.08 -59.93 50.76
N CYS A 492 3.89 -59.66 49.46
CA CYS A 492 4.15 -60.58 48.35
C CYS A 492 4.78 -59.91 47.08
N PRO A 493 6.04 -59.40 47.13
CA PRO A 493 6.72 -58.59 46.07
C PRO A 493 6.87 -59.15 44.64
N ASP A 494 6.27 -60.29 44.32
CA ASP A 494 6.25 -60.96 43.01
C ASP A 494 4.82 -61.46 42.63
N VAL A 495 3.78 -61.22 43.45
CA VAL A 495 2.42 -61.80 43.32
C VAL A 495 1.28 -60.82 43.72
N ASN A 496 0.96 -59.91 42.81
CA ASN A 496 -0.13 -58.92 42.83
C ASN A 496 -1.27 -59.20 43.83
N ASN A 497 -1.27 -58.50 44.97
CA ASN A 497 -2.22 -58.68 46.06
C ASN A 497 -2.58 -57.35 46.77
N PRO A 498 -3.31 -56.42 46.12
CA PRO A 498 -3.53 -55.07 46.64
C PRO A 498 -4.37 -54.97 47.94
N ASP A 499 -4.90 -56.09 48.43
CA ASP A 499 -5.59 -56.19 49.71
C ASP A 499 -4.68 -56.63 50.88
N GLN A 500 -3.44 -57.02 50.58
CA GLN A 500 -2.35 -57.32 51.53
C GLN A 500 -2.77 -58.25 52.67
N VAL A 501 -3.66 -59.20 52.37
CA VAL A 501 -4.19 -60.13 53.38
C VAL A 501 -3.06 -61.04 53.86
N ASP A 502 -2.75 -60.95 55.14
CA ASP A 502 -1.92 -61.89 55.92
C ASP A 502 -2.82 -62.45 57.03
N THR A 503 -3.27 -63.69 56.87
CA THR A 503 -4.25 -64.33 57.75
C THR A 503 -3.67 -64.76 59.11
N ASP A 504 -2.36 -65.01 59.20
CA ASP A 504 -1.73 -65.53 60.43
C ASP A 504 -0.73 -64.59 61.12
N GLY A 505 -0.33 -63.51 60.42
CA GLY A 505 0.44 -62.40 60.94
C GLY A 505 1.96 -62.61 60.92
N ASP A 506 2.49 -63.44 60.02
CA ASP A 506 3.93 -63.72 59.92
C ASP A 506 4.71 -62.74 59.02
N GLY A 507 4.02 -61.93 58.22
CA GLY A 507 4.59 -60.95 57.30
C GLY A 507 4.72 -61.43 55.84
N ILE A 508 4.21 -62.61 55.51
CA ILE A 508 4.08 -63.14 54.14
C ILE A 508 2.58 -63.13 53.78
N GLY A 509 2.20 -62.55 52.64
CA GLY A 509 0.78 -62.48 52.25
C GLY A 509 0.20 -63.82 51.82
N ASP A 510 -1.11 -64.01 52.05
CA ASP A 510 -1.91 -65.18 51.67
C ASP A 510 -1.81 -65.55 50.17
N ALA A 511 -1.42 -64.58 49.32
CA ALA A 511 -1.28 -64.75 47.88
C ALA A 511 0.00 -65.49 47.46
N CYS A 512 1.08 -65.32 48.22
CA CYS A 512 2.40 -65.94 47.97
C CYS A 512 2.79 -66.98 49.03
N ASP A 513 2.11 -67.00 50.18
CA ASP A 513 2.35 -68.02 51.20
C ASP A 513 1.84 -69.41 50.78
N LEU A 514 2.68 -70.42 51.00
CA LEU A 514 2.34 -71.83 50.82
C LEU A 514 1.53 -72.39 52.00
N CYS A 515 1.48 -71.70 53.14
CA CYS A 515 0.87 -72.17 54.39
C CYS A 515 -0.05 -71.14 55.10
N PRO A 516 -1.06 -70.49 54.45
CA PRO A 516 -1.68 -69.19 54.87
C PRO A 516 -2.52 -69.16 56.17
N ASN A 517 -2.31 -70.10 57.08
CA ASN A 517 -3.02 -70.26 58.34
C ASN A 517 -2.06 -70.76 59.46
N THR A 518 -0.74 -70.78 59.20
CA THR A 518 0.31 -71.30 60.06
C THR A 518 1.63 -70.56 59.84
N PRO A 519 2.05 -69.68 60.78
CA PRO A 519 3.23 -68.83 60.63
C PRO A 519 4.50 -69.62 60.27
N ASN A 520 5.16 -69.19 59.21
CA ASN A 520 6.43 -69.68 58.74
C ASN A 520 7.48 -68.55 58.71
N SER A 521 8.52 -68.68 57.88
CA SER A 521 9.60 -67.68 57.80
C SER A 521 10.34 -67.71 56.45
N ASP A 522 9.76 -68.36 55.44
CA ASP A 522 10.33 -68.56 54.11
C ASP A 522 9.18 -69.02 53.20
N PRO A 523 8.69 -68.16 52.29
CA PRO A 523 7.51 -68.44 51.46
C PRO A 523 7.70 -69.65 50.53
N TYR A 524 8.92 -70.20 50.43
CA TYR A 524 9.23 -71.36 49.62
C TYR A 524 9.38 -72.68 50.42
N GLN A 525 9.19 -72.67 51.76
CA GLN A 525 9.28 -73.89 52.59
C GLN A 525 8.02 -74.76 52.50
N ASN A 526 7.91 -75.54 51.43
CA ASN A 526 7.13 -76.78 51.54
C ASN A 526 7.89 -77.80 52.41
N THR A 527 7.43 -78.00 53.66
CA THR A 527 7.93 -79.06 54.56
C THR A 527 7.13 -80.37 54.47
N ASP A 528 6.57 -80.70 53.30
CA ASP A 528 6.05 -82.04 53.00
C ASP A 528 7.16 -83.10 53.05
N TYR A 529 7.33 -83.65 54.25
CA TYR A 529 7.82 -85.00 54.49
C TYR A 529 6.65 -85.92 54.91
N ASP A 530 5.45 -85.71 54.35
CA ASP A 530 4.30 -86.58 54.59
C ASP A 530 4.46 -87.92 53.84
N ASN A 531 4.57 -88.99 54.65
CA ASN A 531 4.78 -90.38 54.24
C ASN A 531 4.16 -91.32 55.28
#